data_AF-A0AAP2UG81-F1
#
_entry.id   AF-A0AAP2UG81-F1
#
_cell.length_a   1.000
_cell.length_b   1.000
_cell.length_c   1.000
_cell.angle_alpha   90.00
_cell.angle_beta   90.00
_cell.angle_gamma   90.00
#
_symmetry.space_group_name_H-M   'P 1'
#
loop_
_entity.id
_entity.type
_entity.pdbx_description
1 polymer ?
#
loop_
_entity_poly.entity_id
_entity_poly.type
_entity_poly.pdbx_seq_one_letter_code
_entity_poly.pdbx_strand_id
1 'polypeptide(L)'
;MFVAFSKVFTPENLLYFAKGAVVSLLLAAVSLLFGIVFGILGSSAKRSKYKIFRIIGNVYVEVIRGTPMLLQILILFSVIPSIYTAFTGNVLRINVFLIGAIAMSINSGAYSTELIRSGINGVDKGQWEACETLGLSHKQTMRLVILPQAFKRIIPPMISEFITLIKDSSLISCIGAVELLKSAQVVGAQYYDVMSPYCIVAVYYLIITISISYLGRYVEKRLAESD
;
A
#
# COMPACT_ATOMS: atom_id res chain seq x y z
N MET A 1 7.38 26.71 22.50
CA MET A 1 6.70 25.65 21.73
C MET A 1 7.37 25.45 20.39
N PHE A 2 7.50 26.49 19.56
CA PHE A 2 8.33 26.47 18.36
C PHE A 2 9.68 27.15 18.61
N VAL A 3 10.63 26.43 19.20
CA VAL A 3 11.88 27.02 19.73
C VAL A 3 12.84 27.41 18.61
N ALA A 4 12.74 26.76 17.44
CA ALA A 4 13.65 26.96 16.32
C ALA A 4 12.92 27.17 14.99
N PHE A 5 11.69 27.70 14.99
CA PHE A 5 10.87 27.82 13.76
C PHE A 5 11.62 28.48 12.60
N SER A 6 12.28 29.62 12.82
CA SER A 6 13.02 30.33 11.75
C SER A 6 14.22 29.55 11.22
N LYS A 7 14.79 28.63 12.02
CA LYS A 7 15.89 27.76 11.61
C LYS A 7 15.39 26.51 10.87
N VAL A 8 14.20 26.03 11.22
CA VAL A 8 13.54 24.90 10.56
C VAL A 8 12.88 25.33 9.26
N PHE A 9 12.24 26.50 9.22
CA PHE A 9 11.53 27.05 8.07
C PHE A 9 12.50 27.78 7.13
N THR A 10 13.41 27.01 6.55
CA THR A 10 14.38 27.48 5.54
C THR A 10 14.13 26.77 4.21
N PRO A 11 14.46 27.38 3.06
CA PRO A 11 14.31 26.74 1.75
C PRO A 11 15.01 25.38 1.66
N GLU A 12 16.17 25.23 2.30
CA GLU A 12 16.94 23.99 2.34
C GLU A 12 16.19 22.87 3.07
N ASN A 13 15.63 23.15 4.24
CA ASN A 13 14.85 22.19 5.02
C ASN A 13 13.52 21.86 4.35
N LEU A 14 12.84 22.84 3.74
CA LEU A 14 11.63 22.61 2.94
C LEU A 14 11.91 21.70 1.73
N LEU A 15 13.04 21.91 1.04
CA LEU A 15 13.47 21.03 -0.04
C LEU A 15 13.83 19.62 0.48
N TYR A 16 14.44 19.53 1.66
CA TYR A 16 14.74 18.25 2.31
C TYR A 16 13.45 17.47 2.63
N PHE A 17 12.44 18.12 3.21
CA PHE A 17 11.12 17.50 3.42
C PHE A 17 10.43 17.12 2.11
N ALA A 18 10.54 17.95 1.07
CA ALA A 18 9.99 17.62 -0.25
C ALA A 18 10.64 16.36 -0.85
N LYS A 19 11.96 16.17 -0.67
CA LYS A 19 12.64 14.92 -1.06
C LYS A 19 12.11 13.73 -0.26
N GLY A 20 11.93 13.87 1.06
CA GLY A 20 11.30 12.85 1.90
C GLY A 20 9.88 12.49 1.44
N ALA A 21 9.08 13.49 1.05
CA ALA A 21 7.74 13.29 0.48
C ALA A 21 7.76 12.48 -0.82
N VAL A 22 8.72 12.75 -1.71
CA VAL A 22 8.92 11.96 -2.95
C VAL A 22 9.27 10.51 -2.61
N VAL A 23 10.12 10.28 -1.61
CA VAL A 23 10.46 8.92 -1.15
C VAL A 23 9.23 8.17 -0.64
N SER A 24 8.40 8.81 0.20
CA SER A 24 7.13 8.24 0.68
C SER A 24 6.17 7.88 -0.46
N LEU A 25 6.05 8.78 -1.46
CA LEU A 25 5.23 8.55 -2.65
C LEU A 25 5.73 7.38 -3.50
N LEU A 26 7.04 7.29 -3.74
CA LEU A 26 7.64 6.20 -4.51
C LEU A 26 7.46 4.85 -3.79
N LEU A 27 7.67 4.82 -2.47
CA LEU A 27 7.45 3.61 -1.67
C LEU A 27 5.99 3.16 -1.74
N ALA A 28 5.04 4.07 -1.58
CA ALA A 28 3.63 3.74 -1.70
C ALA A 28 3.28 3.24 -3.10
N ALA A 29 3.83 3.84 -4.16
CA ALA A 29 3.54 3.47 -5.55
C ALA A 29 4.09 2.08 -5.88
N VAL A 30 5.34 1.81 -5.51
CA VAL A 30 5.96 0.49 -5.66
C VAL A 30 5.20 -0.56 -4.85
N SER A 31 4.84 -0.23 -3.60
CA SER A 31 4.12 -1.15 -2.72
C SER A 31 2.73 -1.49 -3.25
N LEU A 32 2.00 -0.50 -3.79
CA LEU A 32 0.72 -0.74 -4.42
C LEU A 32 0.86 -1.57 -5.70
N LEU A 33 1.86 -1.29 -6.52
CA LEU A 33 2.09 -2.03 -7.77
C LEU A 33 2.30 -3.53 -7.49
N PHE A 34 3.21 -3.87 -6.57
CA PHE A 34 3.42 -5.26 -6.18
C PHE A 34 2.25 -5.81 -5.34
N GLY A 35 1.58 -4.96 -4.55
CA GLY A 35 0.34 -5.28 -3.86
C GLY A 35 -0.77 -5.73 -4.82
N ILE A 36 -0.94 -5.05 -5.96
CA ILE A 36 -1.88 -5.47 -7.00
C ILE A 36 -1.51 -6.86 -7.56
N VAL A 37 -0.22 -7.11 -7.80
CA VAL A 37 0.26 -8.43 -8.27
C VAL A 37 -0.09 -9.51 -7.24
N PHE A 38 0.25 -9.32 -5.97
CA PHE A 38 -0.11 -10.25 -4.90
C PHE A 38 -1.63 -10.37 -4.72
N GLY A 39 -2.37 -9.28 -4.92
CA GLY A 39 -3.82 -9.24 -4.88
C GLY A 39 -4.48 -10.09 -5.95
N ILE A 40 -3.99 -10.02 -7.19
CA ILE A 40 -4.46 -10.84 -8.31
C ILE A 40 -4.18 -12.31 -8.04
N LEU A 41 -2.96 -12.63 -7.57
CA LEU A 41 -2.56 -13.99 -7.23
C LEU A 41 -3.41 -14.55 -6.08
N GLY A 42 -3.57 -13.78 -4.99
CA GLY A 42 -4.35 -14.16 -3.83
C GLY A 42 -5.83 -14.34 -4.15
N SER A 43 -6.42 -13.43 -4.93
CA SER A 43 -7.83 -13.51 -5.33
C SER A 43 -8.08 -14.73 -6.23
N SER A 44 -7.17 -15.00 -7.16
CA SER A 44 -7.20 -16.19 -8.01
C SER A 44 -7.06 -17.48 -7.19
N ALA A 45 -6.14 -17.51 -6.22
CA ALA A 45 -5.91 -18.66 -5.34
C ALA A 45 -7.16 -18.98 -4.50
N LYS A 46 -7.80 -17.97 -3.89
CA LYS A 46 -9.02 -18.13 -3.10
C LYS A 46 -10.22 -18.63 -3.92
N ARG A 47 -10.27 -18.33 -5.22
CA ARG A 47 -11.30 -18.82 -6.15
C ARG A 47 -10.96 -20.15 -6.83
N SER A 48 -9.78 -20.69 -6.57
CA SER A 48 -9.32 -21.92 -7.20
C SER A 48 -10.22 -23.12 -6.87
N LYS A 49 -10.36 -24.02 -7.84
CA LYS A 49 -11.01 -25.33 -7.65
C LYS A 49 -10.20 -26.23 -6.71
N TYR A 50 -8.89 -26.08 -6.69
CA TYR A 50 -8.00 -26.88 -5.85
C TYR A 50 -7.97 -26.34 -4.41
N LYS A 51 -8.27 -27.23 -3.45
CA LYS A 51 -8.34 -26.90 -2.01
C LYS A 51 -7.04 -26.28 -1.48
N ILE A 52 -5.88 -26.73 -1.97
CA ILE A 52 -4.57 -26.26 -1.52
C ILE A 52 -4.38 -24.76 -1.76
N PHE A 53 -4.64 -24.27 -2.98
CA PHE A 53 -4.50 -22.86 -3.31
C PHE A 53 -5.49 -22.00 -2.54
N ARG A 54 -6.70 -22.50 -2.31
CA ARG A 54 -7.70 -21.81 -1.50
C ARG A 54 -7.24 -21.62 -0.06
N ILE A 55 -6.68 -22.67 0.55
CA ILE A 55 -6.13 -22.61 1.90
C ILE A 55 -4.98 -21.60 1.96
N ILE A 56 -4.01 -21.69 1.05
CA ILE A 56 -2.86 -20.77 1.01
C ILE A 56 -3.34 -19.32 0.90
N GLY A 57 -4.27 -19.03 -0.02
CA GLY A 57 -4.83 -17.69 -0.20
C GLY A 57 -5.60 -17.20 1.04
N ASN A 58 -6.36 -18.06 1.70
CA ASN A 58 -7.07 -17.72 2.93
C ASN A 58 -6.10 -17.39 4.06
N VAL A 59 -5.12 -18.26 4.33
CA VAL A 59 -4.12 -18.07 5.39
C VAL A 59 -3.31 -16.81 5.16
N TYR A 60 -2.85 -16.57 3.92
CA TYR A 60 -2.15 -15.34 3.55
C TYR A 60 -2.97 -14.10 3.93
N VAL A 61 -4.23 -14.03 3.50
CA VAL A 61 -5.09 -12.87 3.77
C VAL A 61 -5.38 -12.71 5.26
N GLU A 62 -5.72 -13.80 5.95
CA GLU A 62 -6.09 -13.78 7.37
C GLU A 62 -4.91 -13.37 8.25
N VAL A 63 -3.72 -13.94 8.03
CA VAL A 63 -2.53 -13.62 8.81
C VAL A 63 -2.08 -12.19 8.57
N ILE A 64 -2.00 -11.76 7.31
CA ILE A 64 -1.44 -10.46 6.97
C ILE A 64 -2.39 -9.32 7.36
N ARG A 65 -3.71 -9.47 7.17
CA ARG A 65 -4.69 -8.46 7.62
C ARG A 65 -4.96 -8.53 9.13
N GLY A 66 -4.71 -9.68 9.75
CA GLY A 66 -4.86 -9.91 11.18
C GLY A 66 -3.66 -9.46 12.01
N THR A 67 -2.55 -9.03 11.39
CA THR A 67 -1.33 -8.60 12.09
C THR A 67 -0.95 -7.15 11.74
N PRO A 68 -0.43 -6.36 12.69
CA PRO A 68 -0.03 -4.98 12.43
C PRO A 68 1.10 -4.89 11.39
N MET A 69 0.99 -3.97 10.43
CA MET A 69 2.03 -3.78 9.42
C MET A 69 3.39 -3.38 10.01
N LEU A 70 3.41 -2.57 11.07
CA LEU A 70 4.66 -2.24 11.77
C LEU A 70 5.35 -3.50 12.29
N LEU A 71 4.59 -4.46 12.84
CA LEU A 71 5.14 -5.73 13.29
C LEU A 71 5.72 -6.54 12.12
N GLN A 72 5.04 -6.55 10.97
CA GLN A 72 5.54 -7.20 9.74
C GLN A 72 6.87 -6.58 9.29
N ILE A 73 6.98 -5.24 9.29
CA ILE A 73 8.22 -4.51 8.99
C ILE A 73 9.34 -4.93 9.95
N LEU A 74 9.06 -4.94 11.26
CA LEU A 74 10.06 -5.29 12.28
C LEU A 74 10.49 -6.76 12.21
N ILE A 75 9.58 -7.68 11.84
CA ILE A 75 9.93 -9.08 11.60
C ILE A 75 10.92 -9.20 10.43
N LEU A 76 10.65 -8.52 9.31
CA LEU A 76 11.55 -8.53 8.15
C LEU A 76 12.89 -7.84 8.43
N PHE A 77 12.90 -6.76 9.23
CA PHE A 77 14.10 -6.00 9.55
C PHE A 77 14.98 -6.68 10.61
N SER A 78 14.38 -7.26 11.66
CA SER A 78 15.12 -7.75 12.82
C SER A 78 15.07 -9.27 12.96
N VAL A 79 13.89 -9.88 12.85
CA VAL A 79 13.70 -11.29 13.19
C VAL A 79 14.29 -12.21 12.13
N ILE A 80 13.98 -11.98 10.84
CA ILE A 80 14.50 -12.81 9.75
C ILE A 80 16.03 -12.75 9.67
N PRO A 81 16.69 -11.57 9.67
CA PRO A 81 18.15 -11.53 9.67
C PRO A 81 18.79 -12.21 10.88
N SER A 82 18.17 -12.11 12.06
CA SER A 82 18.67 -12.78 13.27
C SER A 82 18.60 -14.30 13.15
N ILE A 83 17.48 -14.84 12.66
CA ILE A 83 17.30 -16.27 12.38
C ILE A 83 18.33 -16.74 11.34
N TYR A 84 18.47 -16.01 10.23
CA TYR A 84 19.44 -16.34 9.19
C TYR A 84 20.87 -16.38 9.74
N THR A 85 21.24 -15.39 10.55
CA THR A 85 22.58 -15.32 11.17
C THR A 85 22.80 -16.49 12.13
N ALA A 86 21.79 -16.88 12.91
CA ALA A 86 21.87 -18.02 13.82
C ALA A 86 22.11 -19.35 13.09
N PHE A 87 21.48 -19.55 11.93
CA PHE A 87 21.63 -20.79 11.15
C PHE A 87 22.88 -20.83 10.26
N THR A 88 23.30 -19.68 9.72
CA THR A 88 24.37 -19.63 8.71
C THR A 88 25.70 -19.09 9.23
N GLY A 89 25.70 -18.44 10.41
CA GLY A 89 26.84 -17.68 10.93
C GLY A 89 27.10 -16.34 10.20
N ASN A 90 26.37 -16.05 9.12
CA ASN A 90 26.59 -14.87 8.29
C ASN A 90 25.54 -13.79 8.57
N VAL A 91 25.98 -12.54 8.68
CA VAL A 91 25.08 -11.40 8.91
C VAL A 91 24.34 -11.04 7.62
N LEU A 92 23.01 -11.15 7.64
CA LEU A 92 22.16 -10.68 6.55
C LEU A 92 21.85 -9.19 6.74
N ARG A 93 22.36 -8.36 5.83
CA ARG A 93 22.05 -6.91 5.79
C ARG A 93 21.19 -6.62 4.59
N ILE A 94 19.94 -6.25 4.84
CA ILE A 94 18.99 -5.87 3.79
C ILE A 94 18.78 -4.36 3.85
N ASN A 95 18.70 -3.72 2.69
CA ASN A 95 18.40 -2.30 2.59
C ASN A 95 17.03 -2.00 3.22
N VAL A 96 16.96 -0.96 4.06
CA VAL A 96 15.74 -0.60 4.83
C VAL A 96 14.56 -0.19 3.94
N PHE A 97 14.83 0.45 2.79
CA PHE A 97 13.78 0.77 1.81
C PHE A 97 13.26 -0.47 1.11
N LEU A 98 14.14 -1.46 0.85
CA LEU A 98 13.72 -2.74 0.29
C LEU A 98 12.86 -3.52 1.30
N ILE A 99 13.24 -3.55 2.58
CA ILE A 99 12.40 -4.16 3.63
C ILE A 99 11.04 -3.48 3.69
N GLY A 100 11.02 -2.14 3.72
CA GLY A 100 9.80 -1.36 3.72
C GLY A 100 8.90 -1.68 2.52
N ALA A 101 9.46 -1.64 1.31
CA ALA A 101 8.75 -1.97 0.08
C ALA A 101 8.19 -3.40 0.10
N ILE A 102 8.95 -4.39 0.54
CA ILE A 102 8.48 -5.78 0.63
C ILE A 102 7.35 -5.91 1.65
N ALA A 103 7.53 -5.37 2.86
CA ALA A 103 6.52 -5.43 3.93
C ALA A 103 5.20 -4.80 3.47
N MET A 104 5.28 -3.58 2.95
CA MET A 104 4.11 -2.82 2.48
C MET A 104 3.46 -3.47 1.27
N SER A 105 4.24 -4.05 0.35
CA SER A 105 3.69 -4.80 -0.80
C SER A 105 2.92 -6.04 -0.36
N ILE A 106 3.48 -6.83 0.57
CA ILE A 106 2.84 -8.03 1.12
C ILE A 106 1.56 -7.65 1.84
N ASN A 107 1.60 -6.57 2.64
CA ASN A 107 0.44 -6.05 3.35
C ASN A 107 -0.66 -5.60 2.37
N SER A 108 -0.33 -4.68 1.46
CA SER A 108 -1.26 -4.18 0.45
C SER A 108 -1.79 -5.28 -0.45
N GLY A 109 -1.01 -6.33 -0.70
CA GLY A 109 -1.44 -7.50 -1.45
C GLY A 109 -2.59 -8.28 -0.81
N ALA A 110 -2.60 -8.37 0.52
CA ALA A 110 -3.66 -9.04 1.25
C ALA A 110 -4.95 -8.21 1.23
N TYR A 111 -4.85 -6.89 1.35
CA TYR A 111 -5.98 -5.97 1.18
C TYR A 111 -6.49 -5.98 -0.27
N SER A 112 -5.59 -5.89 -1.24
CA SER A 112 -5.90 -5.95 -2.68
C SER A 112 -6.57 -7.26 -3.08
N THR A 113 -6.17 -8.39 -2.47
CA THR A 113 -6.84 -9.69 -2.67
C THR A 113 -8.35 -9.60 -2.38
N GLU A 114 -8.70 -8.99 -1.25
CA GLU A 114 -10.09 -8.86 -0.83
C GLU A 114 -10.84 -7.79 -1.61
N LEU A 115 -10.18 -6.69 -1.97
CA LEU A 115 -10.75 -5.68 -2.85
C LEU A 115 -11.11 -6.27 -4.22
N ILE A 116 -10.19 -7.00 -4.85
CA ILE A 116 -10.43 -7.64 -6.15
C ILE A 116 -11.53 -8.70 -6.04
N ARG A 117 -11.48 -9.54 -5.00
CA ARG A 117 -12.50 -10.58 -4.77
C ARG A 117 -13.88 -9.96 -4.57
N SER A 118 -13.97 -8.91 -3.75
CA SER A 118 -15.21 -8.17 -3.49
C SER A 118 -15.72 -7.49 -4.75
N GLY A 119 -14.85 -6.84 -5.53
CA GLY A 119 -15.20 -6.20 -6.80
C GLY A 119 -15.81 -7.18 -7.80
N ILE A 120 -15.25 -8.39 -7.91
CA ILE A 120 -15.79 -9.43 -8.80
C ILE A 120 -17.12 -9.98 -8.27
N ASN A 121 -17.19 -10.30 -6.97
CA ASN A 121 -18.41 -10.82 -6.35
C ASN A 121 -19.53 -9.78 -6.27
N GLY A 122 -19.19 -8.49 -6.37
CA GLY A 122 -20.16 -7.41 -6.37
C GLY A 122 -20.93 -7.30 -7.68
N VAL A 123 -20.40 -7.80 -8.80
CA VAL A 123 -21.10 -7.77 -10.09
C VAL A 123 -22.44 -8.49 -9.98
N ASP A 124 -23.49 -7.85 -10.49
CA ASP A 124 -24.88 -8.30 -10.33
C ASP A 124 -25.07 -9.75 -10.77
N LYS A 125 -25.82 -10.53 -9.99
CA LYS A 125 -26.04 -11.96 -10.26
C LYS A 125 -26.72 -12.19 -11.62
N GLY A 126 -27.61 -11.29 -12.05
CA GLY A 126 -28.25 -11.35 -13.36
C GLY A 126 -27.25 -11.27 -14.52
N GLN A 127 -26.12 -10.58 -14.36
CA GLN A 127 -25.05 -10.58 -15.38
C GLN A 127 -24.40 -11.95 -15.51
N TRP A 128 -24.25 -12.68 -14.40
CA TRP A 128 -23.73 -14.05 -14.42
C TRP A 128 -24.72 -15.02 -15.06
N GLU A 129 -25.98 -14.95 -14.66
CA GLU A 129 -27.08 -15.79 -15.17
C GLU A 129 -27.35 -15.54 -16.66
N ALA A 130 -27.25 -14.28 -17.12
CA ALA A 130 -27.36 -13.93 -18.53
C ALA A 130 -26.21 -14.52 -19.37
N CYS A 131 -24.97 -14.46 -18.88
CA CYS A 131 -23.83 -15.08 -19.55
C CYS A 131 -23.98 -16.61 -19.67
N GLU A 132 -24.51 -17.24 -18.61
CA GLU A 132 -24.79 -18.68 -18.61
C GLU A 132 -25.91 -19.03 -19.60
N THR A 133 -26.98 -18.25 -19.65
CA THR A 133 -28.08 -18.40 -20.61
C THR A 133 -27.61 -18.25 -22.06
N LEU A 134 -26.65 -17.36 -22.31
CA LEU A 134 -26.01 -17.16 -23.62
C LEU A 134 -24.95 -18.22 -23.94
N GLY A 135 -24.70 -19.18 -23.06
CA GLY A 135 -23.74 -20.27 -23.27
C GLY A 135 -22.27 -19.83 -23.25
N LEU A 136 -21.94 -18.69 -22.64
CA LEU A 136 -20.56 -18.21 -22.56
C LEU A 136 -19.74 -19.10 -21.62
N SER A 137 -18.54 -19.49 -22.07
CA SER A 137 -17.57 -20.17 -21.20
C SER A 137 -17.12 -19.27 -20.07
N HIS A 138 -16.69 -19.84 -18.94
CA HIS A 138 -16.21 -19.06 -17.78
C HIS A 138 -15.15 -18.02 -18.15
N LYS A 139 -14.25 -18.34 -19.10
CA LYS A 139 -13.21 -17.42 -19.58
C LYS A 139 -13.82 -16.24 -20.36
N GLN A 140 -14.84 -16.51 -21.19
CA GLN A 140 -15.59 -15.47 -21.90
C GLN A 140 -16.37 -14.60 -20.92
N THR A 141 -17.15 -15.20 -20.00
CA THR A 141 -17.89 -14.49 -18.95
C THR A 141 -16.97 -13.56 -18.15
N MET A 142 -15.83 -14.08 -17.71
CA MET A 142 -14.86 -13.31 -16.93
C MET A 142 -14.26 -12.16 -17.73
N ARG A 143 -13.78 -12.42 -18.95
CA ARG A 143 -13.07 -11.41 -19.77
C ARG A 143 -13.99 -10.34 -20.35
N LEU A 144 -15.18 -10.73 -20.82
CA LEU A 144 -16.05 -9.88 -21.61
C LEU A 144 -17.05 -9.10 -20.76
N VAL A 145 -17.48 -9.65 -19.62
CA VAL A 145 -18.59 -9.08 -18.85
C VAL A 145 -18.16 -8.74 -17.42
N ILE A 146 -17.64 -9.72 -16.68
CA ILE A 146 -17.43 -9.55 -15.23
C ILE A 146 -16.20 -8.68 -14.91
N LEU A 147 -15.03 -8.95 -15.48
CA LEU A 147 -13.81 -8.18 -15.16
C LEU A 147 -13.91 -6.70 -15.54
N PRO A 148 -14.46 -6.31 -16.70
CA PRO A 148 -14.65 -4.89 -17.01
C PRO A 148 -15.51 -4.17 -15.98
N GLN A 149 -16.62 -4.78 -15.53
CA GLN A 149 -17.49 -4.22 -14.50
C GLN A 149 -16.83 -4.20 -13.12
N ALA A 150 -16.16 -5.29 -12.75
CA ALA A 150 -15.43 -5.39 -11.48
C ALA A 150 -14.30 -4.35 -11.41
N PHE A 151 -13.58 -4.11 -12.51
CA PHE A 151 -12.52 -3.12 -12.58
C PHE A 151 -13.01 -1.72 -12.19
N LYS A 152 -14.13 -1.28 -12.74
CA LYS A 152 -14.73 0.03 -12.38
C LYS A 152 -15.02 0.14 -10.88
N ARG A 153 -15.42 -0.96 -10.25
CA ARG A 153 -15.72 -1.03 -8.80
C ARG A 153 -14.46 -1.12 -7.92
N ILE A 154 -13.38 -1.67 -8.45
CA ILE A 154 -12.12 -1.88 -7.72
C ILE A 154 -11.26 -0.61 -7.70
N ILE A 155 -11.30 0.21 -8.75
CA ILE A 155 -10.45 1.42 -8.83
C ILE A 155 -10.65 2.40 -7.66
N PRO A 156 -11.88 2.80 -7.28
CA PRO A 156 -12.08 3.74 -6.17
C PRO A 156 -11.41 3.30 -4.85
N PRO A 157 -11.63 2.06 -4.34
CA PRO A 157 -10.93 1.63 -3.15
C PRO A 157 -9.41 1.42 -3.35
N MET A 158 -8.91 1.14 -4.56
CA MET A 158 -7.45 1.10 -4.81
C MET A 158 -6.81 2.47 -4.63
N ILE A 159 -7.50 3.56 -4.97
CA ILE A 159 -7.01 4.92 -4.75
C ILE A 159 -6.97 5.23 -3.25
N SER A 160 -7.98 4.78 -2.51
CA SER A 160 -8.01 4.90 -1.04
C SER A 160 -6.89 4.09 -0.37
N GLU A 161 -6.59 2.90 -0.90
CA GLU A 161 -5.45 2.08 -0.48
C GLU A 161 -4.11 2.80 -0.76
N PHE A 162 -3.96 3.42 -1.93
CA PHE A 162 -2.76 4.18 -2.26
C PHE A 162 -2.51 5.34 -1.27
N ILE A 163 -3.57 6.09 -0.94
CA ILE A 163 -3.51 7.16 0.06
C ILE A 163 -3.10 6.62 1.43
N THR A 164 -3.62 5.44 1.79
CA THR A 164 -3.25 4.77 3.04
C THR A 164 -1.77 4.41 3.04
N LEU A 165 -1.25 3.80 1.97
CA LEU A 165 0.16 3.46 1.83
C LEU A 165 1.09 4.67 1.89
N ILE A 166 0.68 5.84 1.40
CA ILE A 166 1.48 7.08 1.53
C ILE A 166 1.68 7.44 3.00
N LYS A 167 0.61 7.40 3.80
CA LYS A 167 0.69 7.69 5.25
C LYS A 167 1.46 6.60 5.98
N ASP A 168 1.17 5.35 5.64
CA ASP A 168 1.75 4.17 6.25
C ASP A 168 3.23 3.97 5.91
N SER A 169 3.74 4.59 4.86
CA SER A 169 5.19 4.67 4.61
C SER A 169 5.94 5.26 5.80
N SER A 170 5.29 6.10 6.62
CA SER A 170 5.88 6.61 7.87
C SER A 170 6.32 5.52 8.84
N LEU A 171 5.76 4.31 8.78
CA LEU A 171 6.14 3.19 9.64
C LEU A 171 7.58 2.72 9.41
N ILE A 172 8.14 2.92 8.21
CA ILE A 172 9.52 2.52 7.92
C ILE A 172 10.55 3.47 8.56
N SER A 173 10.12 4.63 9.07
CA SER A 173 10.96 5.51 9.88
C SER A 173 11.49 4.83 11.14
N CYS A 174 10.75 3.85 11.67
CA CYS A 174 11.12 3.04 12.83
C CYS A 174 12.36 2.17 12.58
N ILE A 175 12.62 1.80 11.33
CA ILE A 175 13.82 1.05 10.93
C ILE A 175 14.90 1.95 10.33
N GLY A 176 14.75 3.28 10.46
CA GLY A 176 15.75 4.26 10.08
C GLY A 176 15.72 4.69 8.61
N ALA A 177 14.73 4.26 7.82
CA ALA A 177 14.58 4.72 6.45
C ALA A 177 14.17 6.21 6.42
N VAL A 178 14.94 7.02 5.70
CA VAL A 178 14.71 8.46 5.59
C VAL A 178 13.62 8.74 4.56
N GLU A 179 12.37 8.63 5.00
CA GLU A 179 11.19 9.13 4.29
C GLU A 179 10.69 10.44 4.92
N LEU A 180 9.50 10.91 4.56
CA LEU A 180 8.97 12.20 4.99
C LEU A 180 8.93 12.40 6.52
N LEU A 181 8.36 11.47 7.29
CA LEU A 181 8.34 11.57 8.76
C LEU A 181 9.76 11.51 9.35
N LYS A 182 10.61 10.60 8.86
CA LYS A 182 12.00 10.49 9.32
C LYS A 182 12.81 11.75 9.02
N SER A 183 12.53 12.42 7.90
CA SER A 183 13.15 13.70 7.54
C SER A 183 12.86 14.77 8.60
N ALA A 184 11.62 14.83 9.10
CA ALA A 184 11.27 15.72 10.21
C ALA A 184 11.99 15.36 11.52
N GLN A 185 12.14 14.07 11.83
CA GLN A 185 12.89 13.63 13.01
C GLN A 185 14.36 14.04 12.95
N VAL A 186 14.99 13.95 11.77
CA VAL A 186 16.39 14.37 11.57
C VAL A 186 16.56 15.88 11.83
N VAL A 187 15.71 16.70 11.20
CA VAL A 187 15.76 18.17 11.39
C VAL A 187 15.39 18.54 12.82
N GLY A 188 14.43 17.86 13.43
CA GLY A 188 14.03 18.12 14.81
C GLY A 188 15.12 17.79 15.83
N ALA A 189 15.88 16.71 15.58
CA ALA A 189 17.06 16.39 16.39
C ALA A 189 18.18 17.42 16.22
N GLN A 190 18.41 17.91 15.00
CA GLN A 190 19.44 18.92 14.71
C GLN A 190 19.19 20.25 15.43
N TYR A 191 17.92 20.70 15.49
CA TYR A 191 17.57 21.99 16.10
C TYR A 191 16.99 21.88 17.51
N TYR A 192 16.94 20.67 18.09
CA TYR A 192 16.27 20.39 19.37
C TYR A 192 14.83 20.92 19.41
N ASP A 193 14.12 20.85 18.28
CA ASP A 193 12.75 21.31 18.09
C ASP A 193 11.96 20.28 17.29
N VAL A 194 11.13 19.51 17.98
CA VAL A 194 10.30 18.47 17.36
C VAL A 194 9.00 19.05 16.78
N MET A 195 8.52 20.16 17.34
CA MET A 195 7.20 20.69 17.02
C MET A 195 7.16 21.35 15.63
N SER A 196 8.16 22.20 15.33
CA SER A 196 8.27 22.86 14.02
C SER A 196 8.28 21.89 12.83
N PRO A 197 9.21 20.90 12.76
CA PRO A 197 9.29 20.02 11.60
C PRO A 197 8.10 19.05 11.49
N TYR A 198 7.51 18.60 12.60
CA TYR A 198 6.30 17.76 12.55
C TYR A 198 5.09 18.51 12.00
N CYS A 199 4.87 19.77 12.42
CA CYS A 199 3.79 20.59 11.86
C CYS A 199 3.99 20.83 10.35
N ILE A 200 5.22 21.10 9.91
CA ILE A 200 5.52 21.30 8.48
C ILE A 200 5.26 20.00 7.71
N VAL A 201 5.78 18.87 8.17
CA VAL A 201 5.59 17.59 7.48
C VAL A 201 4.13 17.12 7.49
N ALA A 202 3.35 17.43 8.53
CA ALA A 202 1.90 17.19 8.53
C ALA A 202 1.20 17.92 7.37
N VAL A 203 1.61 19.17 7.09
CA VAL A 203 1.12 19.92 5.91
C VAL A 203 1.53 19.23 4.61
N TYR A 204 2.75 18.69 4.50
CA TYR A 204 3.15 17.93 3.32
C TYR A 204 2.28 16.67 3.11
N TYR A 205 2.07 15.86 4.14
CA TYR A 205 1.18 14.69 4.05
C TYR A 205 -0.23 15.09 3.62
N LEU A 206 -0.74 16.22 4.15
CA LEU A 206 -2.07 16.73 3.81
C LEU A 206 -2.15 17.19 2.35
N ILE A 207 -1.18 17.98 1.88
CA ILE A 207 -1.11 18.43 0.47
C ILE A 207 -1.10 17.22 -0.46
N ILE A 208 -0.26 16.22 -0.18
CA ILE A 208 -0.17 15.01 -1.00
C ILE A 208 -1.50 14.26 -0.99
N THR A 209 -2.05 14.00 0.21
CA THR A 209 -3.30 13.24 0.37
C THR A 209 -4.47 13.92 -0.31
N ILE A 210 -4.63 15.24 -0.15
CA ILE A 210 -5.71 16.00 -0.79
C ILE A 210 -5.55 15.99 -2.32
N SER A 211 -4.32 16.14 -2.81
CA SER A 211 -4.04 16.12 -4.25
C SER A 211 -4.42 14.78 -4.87
N ILE A 212 -3.98 13.66 -4.29
CA ILE A 212 -4.35 12.32 -4.74
C ILE A 212 -5.85 12.07 -4.60
N SER A 213 -6.48 12.54 -3.50
CA SER A 213 -7.92 12.41 -3.30
C SER A 213 -8.73 13.16 -4.35
N TYR A 214 -8.28 14.35 -4.78
CA TYR A 214 -8.93 15.12 -5.83
C TYR A 214 -8.82 14.43 -7.19
N LEU A 215 -7.62 13.94 -7.54
CA LEU A 215 -7.40 13.12 -8.73
C LEU A 215 -8.26 11.85 -8.69
N GLY A 216 -8.38 11.22 -7.51
CA GLY A 216 -9.23 10.07 -7.30
C GLY A 216 -10.70 10.33 -7.61
N ARG A 217 -11.27 11.39 -7.06
CA ARG A 217 -12.65 11.80 -7.36
C ARG A 217 -12.88 12.09 -8.84
N TYR A 218 -11.88 12.64 -9.53
CA TYR A 218 -11.96 12.86 -10.98
C TYR A 218 -12.05 11.52 -11.72
N VAL A 219 -11.19 10.55 -11.39
CA VAL A 219 -11.20 9.20 -11.97
C VAL A 219 -12.53 8.49 -11.68
N GLU A 220 -13.01 8.56 -10.44
CA GLU A 220 -14.29 7.97 -10.02
C GLU A 220 -15.47 8.49 -10.85
N LYS A 221 -15.56 9.82 -11.03
CA LYS A 221 -16.63 10.43 -11.84
C LYS A 221 -16.59 9.95 -13.30
N ARG A 222 -15.40 9.87 -13.89
CA ARG A 222 -15.23 9.37 -15.27
C ARG A 222 -15.64 7.90 -15.43
N LEU A 223 -15.39 7.07 -14.42
CA LEU A 223 -15.79 5.67 -14.44
C LEU A 223 -17.31 5.50 -14.32
N ALA A 224 -17.98 6.37 -13.54
CA ALA A 224 -19.43 6.38 -13.37
C ALA A 224 -20.20 6.89 -14.60
N GLU A 225 -19.61 7.80 -15.40
CA GLU A 225 -20.19 8.29 -16.67
C GLU A 225 -20.26 7.21 -17.77
N SER A 226 -19.61 6.06 -17.57
CA SER A 226 -19.52 4.97 -18.57
C SER A 226 -20.52 3.82 -18.31
N ASP A 227 -21.52 4.03 -17.45
CA ASP A 227 -22.63 3.11 -17.15
C ASP A 227 -23.91 3.54 -17.88
#